data_AF-A0A9P6YTY8-F1
#
_entry.id   AF-A0A9P6YTY8-F1
#
_cell.length_a   1.000
_cell.length_b   1.000
_cell.length_c   1.000
_cell.angle_alpha   90.00
_cell.angle_beta   90.00
_cell.angle_gamma   90.00
#
_symmetry.space_group_name_H-M   'P 1'
#
loop_
_entity.id
_entity.type
_entity.pdbx_description
1 polymer ?
#
loop_
_entity_poly.entity_id
_entity_poly.type
_entity_poly.pdbx_seq_one_letter_code
_entity_poly.pdbx_strand_id
1 'polypeptide(L)'
;MNKYDLTKIREVENIVADAVEVTVPFNNYITGYCAFTHKAGIHAKAILNNPSTYEILNPHDFGMTRYVSIGHRLTGWNAVKNRVEQLNLDLTDEDAKAVTAKIKELADVRPLSLDDVDVLLRSYHQAKVDGRHTHFLNKIEKPEHIASFGAEVAAA
;
A
#
# COMPACT_ATOMS: atom_id res chain seq x y z
N MET A 1 -33.18 -0.46 -1.66
CA MET A 1 -32.65 -0.60 -0.28
C MET A 1 -32.32 0.83 0.15
N ASN A 2 -33.30 1.59 0.66
CA ASN A 2 -33.24 3.07 0.74
C ASN A 2 -33.51 3.63 2.16
N LYS A 3 -33.27 2.84 3.22
CA LYS A 3 -33.58 3.29 4.58
C LYS A 3 -32.52 4.26 5.13
N TYR A 4 -31.27 4.13 4.70
CA TYR A 4 -30.13 4.90 5.19
C TYR A 4 -29.24 5.33 4.02
N ASP A 5 -28.66 6.53 4.13
CA ASP A 5 -27.54 6.95 3.30
C ASP A 5 -26.23 6.50 3.96
N LEU A 6 -25.76 5.31 3.57
CA LEU A 6 -24.58 4.68 4.16
C LEU A 6 -23.28 5.40 3.77
N THR A 7 -23.29 6.24 2.74
CA THR A 7 -22.11 7.03 2.33
C THR A 7 -21.74 8.10 3.37
N LYS A 8 -22.69 8.44 4.26
CA LYS A 8 -22.54 9.44 5.32
C LYS A 8 -22.04 8.88 6.65
N ILE A 9 -21.91 7.57 6.80
CA ILE A 9 -21.60 6.93 8.09
C ILE A 9 -20.30 7.46 8.73
N ARG A 10 -19.26 7.66 7.93
CA ARG A 10 -17.96 8.18 8.40
C ARG A 10 -18.06 9.63 8.90
N GLU A 11 -18.87 10.46 8.22
CA GLU A 11 -19.07 11.86 8.60
C GLU A 11 -19.78 11.95 9.96
N VAL A 12 -20.81 11.12 10.16
CA VAL A 12 -21.55 11.02 11.42
C VAL A 12 -20.66 10.57 12.58
N GLU A 13 -19.83 9.53 12.38
CA GLU A 13 -18.90 9.07 13.41
C GLU A 13 -17.85 10.12 13.77
N ASN A 14 -17.29 10.81 12.78
CA ASN A 14 -16.31 11.88 13.02
C ASN A 14 -16.90 13.02 13.85
N ILE A 15 -18.14 13.44 13.59
CA ILE A 15 -18.81 14.50 14.38
C ILE A 15 -18.87 14.12 15.87
N VAL A 16 -19.20 12.86 16.17
CA VAL A 16 -19.28 12.38 17.56
C VAL A 16 -17.88 12.23 18.15
N ALA A 17 -16.94 11.64 17.40
CA ALA A 17 -15.57 11.41 17.83
C ALA A 17 -14.87 12.73 18.20
N ASP A 18 -15.06 13.77 17.38
CA ASP A 18 -14.54 15.12 17.63
C ASP A 18 -15.18 15.74 18.88
N ALA A 19 -16.50 15.58 19.06
CA ALA A 19 -17.21 16.15 20.21
C ALA A 19 -16.83 15.53 21.55
N VAL A 20 -16.38 14.26 21.56
CA VAL A 20 -15.97 13.55 22.77
C VAL A 20 -14.46 13.31 22.86
N GLU A 21 -13.69 13.96 21.98
CA GLU A 21 -12.21 13.94 21.94
C GLU A 21 -11.61 12.51 21.87
N VAL A 22 -12.20 11.65 21.04
CA VAL A 22 -11.66 10.31 20.75
C VAL A 22 -11.34 10.14 19.27
N THR A 23 -10.50 9.15 18.96
CA THR A 23 -10.22 8.74 17.59
C THR A 23 -11.05 7.52 17.21
N VAL A 24 -11.41 7.40 15.93
CA VAL A 24 -12.06 6.19 15.41
C VAL A 24 -11.04 5.04 15.45
N PRO A 25 -11.36 3.90 16.12
CA PRO A 25 -10.45 2.77 16.18
C PRO A 25 -10.06 2.24 14.79
N PHE A 26 -8.80 1.82 14.62
CA PHE A 26 -8.33 1.29 13.34
C PHE A 26 -9.10 0.04 12.87
N ASN A 27 -9.71 -0.69 13.80
CA ASN A 27 -10.53 -1.89 13.58
C ASN A 27 -12.04 -1.63 13.71
N ASN A 28 -12.47 -0.37 13.76
CA ASN A 28 -13.89 -0.04 13.81
C ASN A 28 -14.61 -0.60 12.59
N TYR A 29 -15.85 -1.04 12.79
CA TYR A 29 -16.65 -1.63 11.72
C TYR A 29 -16.88 -0.60 10.61
N ILE A 30 -16.74 -1.02 9.35
CA ILE A 30 -16.98 -0.22 8.14
C ILE A 30 -15.99 0.95 7.95
N THR A 31 -15.81 1.83 8.93
CA THR A 31 -15.05 3.09 8.80
C THR A 31 -13.62 3.01 9.34
N GLY A 32 -13.29 1.95 10.08
CA GLY A 32 -11.93 1.71 10.54
C GLY A 32 -10.98 1.45 9.38
N TYR A 33 -9.73 1.89 9.53
CA TYR A 33 -8.67 1.70 8.52
C TYR A 33 -8.55 0.26 8.00
N CYS A 34 -8.76 -0.74 8.87
CA CYS A 34 -8.65 -2.15 8.51
C CYS A 34 -9.93 -2.75 7.90
N ALA A 35 -11.06 -2.04 7.86
CA ALA A 35 -12.36 -2.61 7.48
C ALA A 35 -12.43 -3.10 6.03
N PHE A 36 -11.75 -2.41 5.11
CA PHE A 36 -11.69 -2.76 3.68
C PHE A 36 -10.24 -2.93 3.18
N THR A 37 -9.33 -3.27 4.10
CA THR A 37 -7.92 -3.48 3.81
C THR A 37 -7.60 -4.96 3.73
N HIS A 38 -7.04 -5.38 2.60
CA HIS A 38 -6.54 -6.73 2.41
C HIS A 38 -5.03 -6.77 2.39
N LYS A 39 -4.47 -7.79 3.01
CA LYS A 39 -3.02 -8.00 2.99
C LYS A 39 -2.60 -8.60 1.66
N ALA A 40 -1.56 -8.04 1.04
CA ALA A 40 -0.99 -8.59 -0.19
C ALA A 40 -0.57 -10.07 0.02
N GLY A 41 -1.00 -10.95 -0.90
CA GLY A 41 -0.82 -12.40 -0.79
C GLY A 41 -1.95 -13.19 -1.45
N ILE A 42 -2.07 -14.48 -1.11
CA ILE A 42 -3.09 -15.38 -1.70
C ILE A 42 -4.52 -14.87 -1.47
N HIS A 43 -4.79 -14.21 -0.33
CA HIS A 43 -6.09 -13.64 -0.03
C HIS A 43 -6.42 -12.46 -0.96
N ALA A 44 -5.46 -11.55 -1.19
CA ALA A 44 -5.63 -10.46 -2.15
C ALA A 44 -5.87 -10.99 -3.57
N LYS A 45 -5.18 -12.06 -3.98
CA LYS A 45 -5.41 -12.68 -5.30
C LYS A 45 -6.83 -13.26 -5.43
N ALA A 46 -7.35 -13.89 -4.38
CA ALA A 46 -8.71 -14.41 -4.37
C ALA A 46 -9.76 -13.30 -4.52
N ILE A 47 -9.55 -12.17 -3.85
CA ILE A 47 -10.44 -10.99 -3.91
C ILE A 47 -10.34 -10.27 -5.26
N LEU A 48 -9.13 -10.14 -5.82
CA LEU A 48 -8.96 -9.57 -7.16
C LEU A 48 -9.66 -10.42 -8.24
N ASN A 49 -9.67 -11.74 -8.07
CA ASN A 49 -10.35 -12.67 -8.97
C ASN A 49 -11.87 -12.68 -8.76
N ASN A 50 -12.32 -12.73 -7.50
CA ASN A 50 -13.73 -12.67 -7.13
C ASN A 50 -13.89 -11.99 -5.76
N PRO A 51 -14.25 -10.70 -5.73
CA PRO A 51 -14.38 -9.92 -4.49
C PRO A 51 -15.31 -10.58 -3.46
N SER A 52 -16.41 -11.18 -3.91
CA SER A 52 -17.39 -11.85 -3.05
C SER A 52 -16.84 -13.05 -2.26
N THR A 53 -15.63 -13.53 -2.56
CA THR A 53 -14.97 -14.62 -1.83
C THR A 53 -14.65 -14.24 -0.38
N TYR A 54 -14.30 -12.97 -0.14
CA TYR A 54 -13.91 -12.48 1.19
C TYR A 54 -14.44 -11.07 1.51
N GLU A 55 -15.17 -10.42 0.60
CA GLU A 55 -15.80 -9.11 0.83
C GLU A 55 -17.32 -9.29 0.98
N ILE A 56 -17.78 -9.54 2.21
CA ILE A 56 -19.21 -9.62 2.52
C ILE A 56 -19.90 -8.25 2.45
N LEU A 57 -19.12 -7.17 2.61
CA LEU A 57 -19.56 -5.79 2.45
C LEU A 57 -18.83 -5.16 1.25
N ASN A 58 -19.58 -4.56 0.34
CA ASN A 58 -19.00 -3.81 -0.77
C ASN A 58 -18.62 -2.39 -0.28
N PRO A 59 -17.34 -1.98 -0.34
CA PRO A 59 -16.91 -0.66 0.13
C PRO A 59 -17.63 0.49 -0.59
N HIS A 60 -18.03 0.30 -1.84
CA HIS A 60 -18.74 1.34 -2.61
C HIS A 60 -20.09 1.71 -2.01
N ASP A 61 -20.79 0.78 -1.34
CA ASP A 61 -22.08 1.04 -0.70
C ASP A 61 -21.94 2.04 0.47
N PHE A 62 -20.72 2.19 1.00
CA PHE A 62 -20.37 3.09 2.10
C PHE A 62 -19.55 4.31 1.65
N GLY A 63 -19.43 4.55 0.34
CA GLY A 63 -18.62 5.65 -0.20
C GLY A 63 -17.10 5.46 -0.01
N MET A 64 -16.65 4.22 0.12
CA MET A 64 -15.26 3.86 0.35
C MET A 64 -14.66 3.07 -0.82
N THR A 65 -13.34 2.92 -0.79
CA THR A 65 -12.59 2.13 -1.77
C THR A 65 -11.82 1.02 -1.07
N ARG A 66 -11.68 -0.12 -1.73
CA ARG A 66 -10.81 -1.21 -1.28
C ARG A 66 -9.34 -0.80 -1.28
N TYR A 67 -8.56 -1.30 -0.32
CA TYR A 67 -7.12 -1.13 -0.29
C TYR A 67 -6.40 -2.48 -0.17
N VAL A 68 -5.32 -2.65 -0.95
CA VAL A 68 -4.42 -3.80 -0.80
C VAL A 68 -3.11 -3.30 -0.21
N SER A 69 -2.83 -3.68 1.03
CA SER A 69 -1.61 -3.28 1.71
C SER A 69 -0.42 -4.08 1.17
N ILE A 70 0.39 -3.40 0.35
CA ILE A 70 1.64 -3.91 -0.25
C ILE A 70 2.87 -3.41 0.54
N GLY A 71 2.74 -2.34 1.34
CA GLY A 71 3.84 -1.74 2.12
C GLY A 71 4.07 -2.31 3.53
N HIS A 72 3.69 -3.57 3.79
CA HIS A 72 3.81 -4.17 5.12
C HIS A 72 5.03 -5.10 5.23
N ARG A 73 5.58 -5.28 6.44
CA ARG A 73 6.66 -6.25 6.77
C ARG A 73 6.42 -7.69 6.24
N LEU A 74 5.15 -8.04 6.04
CA LEU A 74 4.74 -9.39 5.67
C LEU A 74 4.43 -9.51 4.17
N THR A 75 4.71 -8.47 3.39
CA THR A 75 4.59 -8.50 1.94
C THR A 75 5.52 -9.56 1.37
N GLY A 76 4.94 -10.46 0.55
CA GLY A 76 5.70 -11.45 -0.21
C GLY A 76 6.26 -10.83 -1.49
N TRP A 77 7.38 -11.35 -1.98
CA TRP A 77 8.02 -10.86 -3.21
C TRP A 77 7.13 -10.99 -4.45
N ASN A 78 6.19 -11.95 -4.46
CA ASN A 78 5.17 -12.07 -5.51
C ASN A 78 4.27 -10.84 -5.63
N ALA A 79 3.97 -10.16 -4.52
CA ALA A 79 3.16 -8.94 -4.55
C ALA A 79 3.96 -7.78 -5.15
N VAL A 80 5.24 -7.66 -4.78
CA VAL A 80 6.16 -6.67 -5.34
C VAL A 80 6.40 -6.92 -6.83
N LYS A 81 6.61 -8.18 -7.24
CA LYS A 81 6.72 -8.58 -8.65
C LYS A 81 5.47 -8.21 -9.45
N ASN A 82 4.28 -8.49 -8.91
CA ASN A 82 3.05 -8.10 -9.60
C ASN A 82 2.93 -6.57 -9.73
N ARG A 83 3.42 -5.81 -8.74
CA ARG A 83 3.45 -4.35 -8.84
C ARG A 83 4.47 -3.86 -9.88
N VAL A 84 5.64 -4.48 -9.96
CA VAL A 84 6.65 -4.24 -11.02
C VAL A 84 6.04 -4.41 -12.41
N GLU A 85 5.32 -5.52 -12.63
CA GLU A 85 4.62 -5.81 -13.89
C GLU A 85 3.55 -4.75 -14.19
N GLN A 86 2.73 -4.38 -13.20
CA GLN A 86 1.71 -3.32 -13.35
C GLN A 86 2.31 -1.95 -13.70
N LEU A 87 3.49 -1.65 -13.17
CA LEU A 87 4.21 -0.40 -13.42
C LEU A 87 5.03 -0.43 -14.73
N ASN A 88 5.06 -1.56 -15.43
CA ASN A 88 5.87 -1.80 -16.63
C ASN A 88 7.37 -1.52 -16.41
N LEU A 89 7.93 -1.99 -15.29
CA LEU A 89 9.35 -1.84 -14.98
C LEU A 89 10.14 -3.09 -15.36
N ASP A 90 11.31 -2.93 -15.98
CA ASP A 90 12.19 -4.03 -16.39
C ASP A 90 13.09 -4.51 -15.23
N LEU A 91 12.46 -5.14 -14.22
CA LEU A 91 13.13 -5.70 -13.05
C LEU A 91 13.00 -7.22 -13.04
N THR A 92 14.10 -7.92 -12.71
CA THR A 92 14.11 -9.38 -12.62
C THR A 92 13.50 -9.85 -11.30
N ASP A 93 13.34 -11.17 -11.15
CA ASP A 93 12.87 -11.77 -9.89
C ASP A 93 13.84 -11.50 -8.74
N GLU A 94 15.15 -11.44 -9.01
CA GLU A 94 16.19 -11.08 -8.04
C GLU A 94 16.04 -9.63 -7.57
N ASP A 95 15.78 -8.71 -8.50
CA ASP A 95 15.54 -7.30 -8.19
C ASP A 95 14.29 -7.14 -7.34
N ALA A 96 13.19 -7.80 -7.72
CA ALA A 96 11.95 -7.78 -6.97
C ALA A 96 12.15 -8.31 -5.54
N LYS A 97 12.96 -9.37 -5.35
CA LYS A 97 13.33 -9.88 -4.02
C LYS A 97 14.18 -8.87 -3.23
N ALA A 98 15.15 -8.22 -3.87
CA ALA A 98 15.98 -7.20 -3.23
C ALA A 98 15.15 -6.01 -2.75
N VAL A 99 14.28 -5.47 -3.60
CA VAL A 99 13.37 -4.37 -3.23
C VAL A 99 12.38 -4.84 -2.15
N THR A 100 11.88 -6.07 -2.22
CA THR A 100 11.01 -6.63 -1.17
C THR A 100 11.72 -6.66 0.19
N ALA A 101 12.98 -7.07 0.25
CA ALA A 101 13.74 -7.09 1.49
C ALA A 101 13.85 -5.67 2.09
N LYS A 102 14.14 -4.67 1.24
CA LYS A 102 14.19 -3.27 1.66
C LYS A 102 12.83 -2.74 2.13
N ILE A 103 11.73 -3.07 1.43
CA ILE A 103 10.36 -2.72 1.87
C ILE A 103 10.08 -3.25 3.27
N LYS A 104 10.50 -4.48 3.58
CA LYS A 104 10.28 -5.08 4.91
C LYS A 104 11.06 -4.36 6.01
N GLU A 105 12.31 -4.03 5.74
CA GLU A 105 13.18 -3.27 6.66
C GLU A 105 12.59 -1.89 6.95
N LEU A 106 12.16 -1.18 5.92
CA LEU A 106 11.55 0.15 6.06
C LEU A 106 10.17 0.09 6.72
N ALA A 107 9.40 -0.96 6.45
CA ALA A 107 8.11 -1.20 7.07
C ALA A 107 8.19 -1.52 8.57
N ASP A 108 9.35 -2.00 9.06
CA ASP A 108 9.60 -2.18 10.49
C ASP A 108 9.75 -0.85 11.24
N VAL A 109 10.11 0.23 10.54
CA VAL A 109 10.20 1.58 11.11
C VAL A 109 8.83 2.27 11.14
N ARG A 110 8.11 2.25 10.01
CA ARG A 110 6.71 2.71 9.92
C ARG A 110 5.96 1.98 8.80
N PRO A 111 4.61 1.91 8.83
CA PRO A 111 3.85 1.46 7.69
C PRO A 111 4.19 2.26 6.43
N LEU A 112 4.41 1.57 5.31
CA LEU A 112 4.63 2.19 4.00
C LEU A 112 3.32 2.27 3.21
N SER A 113 3.12 3.40 2.55
CA SER A 113 2.03 3.59 1.60
C SER A 113 2.32 2.88 0.26
N LEU A 114 1.32 2.76 -0.60
CA LEU A 114 1.54 2.28 -1.97
C LEU A 114 2.47 3.22 -2.75
N ASP A 115 2.35 4.52 -2.54
CA ASP A 115 3.20 5.53 -3.19
C ASP A 115 4.66 5.39 -2.77
N ASP A 116 4.94 5.12 -1.48
CA ASP A 116 6.30 4.81 -1.01
C ASP A 116 6.89 3.61 -1.77
N VAL A 117 6.09 2.56 -1.97
CA VAL A 117 6.50 1.35 -2.72
C VAL A 117 6.76 1.68 -4.19
N ASP A 118 5.89 2.45 -4.82
CA ASP A 118 6.02 2.84 -6.23
C ASP A 118 7.26 3.70 -6.47
N VAL A 119 7.51 4.69 -5.61
CA VAL A 119 8.70 5.56 -5.69
C VAL A 119 9.96 4.71 -5.53
N LEU A 120 9.98 3.78 -4.57
CA LEU A 120 11.12 2.89 -4.36
C LEU A 120 11.38 2.00 -5.60
N LEU A 121 10.34 1.43 -6.20
CA LEU A 121 10.44 0.59 -7.38
C LEU A 121 10.94 1.35 -8.60
N ARG A 122 10.39 2.54 -8.87
CA ARG A 122 10.81 3.40 -9.99
C ARG A 122 12.25 3.87 -9.83
N SER A 123 12.64 4.28 -8.62
CA SER A 123 14.00 4.74 -8.35
C SER A 123 15.02 3.61 -8.47
N TYR A 124 14.68 2.40 -8.01
CA TYR A 124 15.52 1.23 -8.19
C TYR A 124 15.67 0.85 -9.67
N HIS A 125 14.58 0.87 -10.43
CA HIS A 125 14.61 0.63 -11.88
C HIS A 125 15.50 1.63 -12.60
N GLN A 126 15.38 2.93 -12.31
CA GLN A 126 16.25 3.94 -12.90
C GLN A 126 17.73 3.70 -12.55
N ALA A 127 18.02 3.41 -11.27
CA ALA A 127 19.38 3.08 -10.86
C ALA A 127 19.92 1.83 -11.56
N LYS A 128 19.05 0.88 -11.95
CA LYS A 128 19.44 -0.33 -12.68
C LYS A 128 19.76 -0.01 -14.14
N VAL A 129 18.93 0.79 -14.80
CA VAL A 129 19.19 1.31 -16.16
C VAL A 129 20.53 2.04 -16.21
N ASP A 130 20.86 2.81 -15.17
CA ASP A 130 22.11 3.55 -15.07
C ASP A 130 23.31 2.69 -14.61
N GLY A 131 23.12 1.39 -14.31
CA GLY A 131 24.18 0.50 -13.80
C GLY A 131 24.63 0.75 -12.35
N ARG A 132 23.87 1.53 -11.56
CA ARG A 132 24.20 1.97 -10.19
C ARG A 132 23.36 1.29 -9.08
N HIS A 133 22.55 0.30 -9.42
CA HIS A 133 21.58 -0.34 -8.50
C HIS A 133 22.20 -1.13 -7.33
N THR A 134 23.43 -1.66 -7.47
CA THR A 134 24.06 -2.58 -6.50
C THR A 134 24.13 -2.05 -5.07
N HIS A 135 24.24 -0.72 -4.90
CA HIS A 135 24.32 -0.07 -3.59
C HIS A 135 23.19 0.94 -3.37
N PHE A 136 22.24 1.04 -4.30
CA PHE A 136 21.19 2.04 -4.25
C PHE A 136 20.31 1.87 -3.00
N LEU A 137 19.84 0.65 -2.75
CA LEU A 137 18.97 0.36 -1.61
C LEU A 137 19.65 0.65 -0.26
N ASN A 138 20.97 0.51 -0.16
CA ASN A 138 21.70 0.77 1.08
C ASN A 138 21.69 2.26 1.48
N LYS A 139 21.45 3.17 0.53
CA LYS A 139 21.32 4.60 0.80
C LYS A 139 19.96 4.95 1.43
N ILE A 140 18.99 4.04 1.36
CA ILE A 140 17.65 4.21 1.91
C ILE A 140 17.63 3.54 3.28
N GLU A 141 18.07 4.29 4.28
CA GLU A 141 18.13 3.87 5.68
C GLU A 141 16.81 4.08 6.42
N LYS A 142 16.04 5.11 6.01
CA LYS A 142 14.78 5.44 6.65
C LYS A 142 13.66 5.68 5.64
N PRO A 143 12.39 5.45 6.01
CA PRO A 143 11.25 5.65 5.10
C PRO A 143 11.14 7.08 4.54
N GLU A 144 11.62 8.10 5.25
CA GLU A 144 11.59 9.49 4.78
C GLU A 144 12.53 9.70 3.57
N HIS A 145 13.58 8.88 3.44
CA HIS A 145 14.52 8.97 2.32
C HIS A 145 13.90 8.50 1.00
N ILE A 146 12.77 7.77 1.03
CA ILE A 146 12.10 7.31 -0.20
C ILE A 146 11.70 8.52 -1.06
N ALA A 147 11.11 9.54 -0.44
CA ALA A 147 10.67 10.75 -1.14
C ALA A 147 11.83 11.55 -1.76
N SER A 148 13.00 11.57 -1.11
CA SER A 148 14.17 12.32 -1.62
C SER A 148 14.76 11.71 -2.90
N PHE A 149 14.66 10.39 -3.09
CA PHE A 149 15.13 9.75 -4.32
C PHE A 149 14.11 9.84 -5.47
N GLY A 150 12.81 9.98 -5.17
CA GLY A 150 11.78 10.22 -6.20
C GLY A 150 11.94 11.56 -6.92
N ALA A 151 12.49 12.59 -6.25
CA ALA A 151 12.70 13.92 -6.82
C ALA A 151 13.85 13.96 -7.85
N GLU A 152 14.90 13.13 -7.68
CA GLU A 152 15.99 13.02 -8.67
C GLU A 152 15.51 12.34 -9.98
N VAL A 153 14.50 11.47 -9.90
CA VAL A 153 13.97 10.72 -11.05
C VAL A 153 12.95 11.54 -11.87
N ALA A 154 12.23 12.49 -11.24
CA ALA A 154 11.27 13.35 -11.94
C ALA A 154 11.91 14.54 -12.68
N ALA A 155 13.19 14.82 -12.43
CA ALA A 155 13.94 15.92 -13.02
C ALA A 155 14.80 15.51 -14.23
N ALA A 156 14.73 14.25 -14.66
CA ALA A 156 15.42 13.68 -15.83
C ALA A 156 14.40 13.21 -16.86
#